data_AF-A0A143PLV5-F1
#
_entry.id   AF-A0A143PLV5-F1
#
_cell.length_a   1.000
_cell.length_b   1.000
_cell.length_c   1.000
_cell.angle_alpha   90.00
_cell.angle_beta   90.00
_cell.angle_gamma   90.00
#
_symmetry.space_group_name_H-M   'P 1'
#
loop_
_entity.id
_entity.type
_entity.pdbx_description
1 polymer ?
#
loop_
_entity_poly.entity_id
_entity_poly.type
_entity_poly.pdbx_seq_one_letter_code
_entity_poly.pdbx_strand_id
1 'polypeptide(L)'
;MRLRSWVTCPGPTGPIHVALRLTLIWLLLRPMGPWYVRAPLLLLSMLGLVSGPWLRAPAVWLAMAFLVAVRVFLEWPLPDNHIYLLAYWCLGIALALRFESPASQLARTGRLLLGIVFAFAVLWKAVLSPDYRDGRFFAVTMLTDDRFADAVQLLGGISDAQLRENRDYLTPLPGGAELLEPKVLQAPGRFRALVLVATWGTLAMESLAAALWLAPVTRPALLTARHGIVVLFCLTTYAFAPVAGFGWLLIVLGLSNCGPRDRWSKAVYVATYATVLLYAEVPWAALVLGGL
;
A
#
# COMPACT_ATOMS: atom_id res chain seq x y z
N MET A 1 20.45 1.29 33.15
CA MET A 1 19.24 1.73 32.40
C MET A 1 18.79 0.58 31.51
N ARG A 2 17.83 -0.25 31.96
CA ARG A 2 17.35 -1.41 31.19
C ARG A 2 16.24 -0.92 30.25
N LEU A 3 16.51 -0.89 28.95
CA LEU A 3 15.49 -0.76 27.90
C LEU A 3 14.51 -1.95 28.05
N ARG A 4 13.43 -1.74 28.80
CA ARG A 4 12.32 -2.70 28.89
C ARG A 4 11.71 -2.79 27.49
N SER A 5 11.95 -3.93 26.86
CA SER A 5 11.45 -4.29 25.54
C SER A 5 9.93 -4.27 25.51
N TRP A 6 9.37 -3.32 24.76
CA TRP A 6 7.96 -3.27 24.34
C TRP A 6 7.51 -4.55 23.61
N VAL A 7 8.47 -5.42 23.27
CA VAL A 7 8.31 -6.70 22.57
C VAL A 7 8.02 -7.89 23.54
N THR A 8 8.18 -7.72 24.86
CA THR A 8 8.15 -8.86 25.80
C THR A 8 7.05 -8.85 26.85
N CYS A 9 6.13 -7.88 26.88
CA CYS A 9 5.04 -7.92 27.86
C CYS A 9 3.93 -8.90 27.40
N PRO A 10 3.55 -9.89 28.23
CA PRO A 10 2.32 -10.68 28.05
C PRO A 10 1.07 -9.89 28.52
N GLY A 11 1.13 -8.56 28.39
CA GLY A 11 0.02 -7.65 28.66
C GLY A 11 -0.85 -7.43 27.43
N PRO A 12 -1.78 -6.46 27.46
CA PRO A 12 -2.74 -6.17 26.38
C PRO A 12 -2.11 -5.76 25.03
N THR A 13 -0.80 -5.87 24.83
CA THR A 13 -0.04 -5.55 23.63
C THR A 13 -0.03 -6.70 22.61
N GLY A 14 -1.21 -7.27 22.32
CA GLY A 14 -1.37 -8.27 21.26
C GLY A 14 -1.12 -7.68 19.85
N PRO A 15 -0.86 -8.52 18.83
CA PRO A 15 -0.72 -8.07 17.43
C PRO A 15 -1.89 -7.19 16.97
N ILE A 16 -3.11 -7.52 17.43
CA ILE A 16 -4.31 -6.69 17.24
C ILE A 16 -4.11 -5.25 17.71
N HIS A 17 -3.59 -5.03 18.92
CA HIS A 17 -3.43 -3.68 19.46
C HIS A 17 -2.45 -2.84 18.64
N VAL A 18 -1.38 -3.46 18.16
CA VAL A 18 -0.40 -2.78 17.30
C VAL A 18 -1.05 -2.47 15.94
N ALA A 19 -1.75 -3.44 15.34
CA ALA A 19 -2.47 -3.23 14.08
C ALA A 19 -3.51 -2.09 14.18
N LEU A 20 -4.32 -2.07 15.25
CA LEU A 20 -5.29 -1.01 15.49
C LEU A 20 -4.60 0.36 15.62
N ARG A 21 -3.56 0.47 16.45
CA ARG A 21 -2.83 1.74 16.64
C ARG A 21 -2.15 2.21 15.36
N LEU A 22 -1.51 1.32 14.61
CA LEU A 22 -0.88 1.68 13.33
C LEU A 22 -1.91 2.10 12.27
N THR A 23 -3.14 1.56 12.33
CA THR A 23 -4.25 2.05 11.50
C THR A 23 -4.59 3.51 11.85
N LEU A 24 -4.71 3.82 13.15
CA LEU A 24 -5.03 5.18 13.60
C LEU A 24 -3.88 6.17 13.33
N ILE A 25 -2.63 5.75 13.53
CA ILE A 25 -1.45 6.55 13.19
C ILE A 25 -1.47 6.89 11.70
N TRP A 26 -1.76 5.92 10.83
CA TRP A 26 -1.90 6.19 9.41
C TRP A 26 -2.98 7.26 9.14
N LEU A 27 -4.18 7.10 9.71
CA LEU A 27 -5.27 8.06 9.53
C LEU A 27 -4.92 9.48 9.98
N LEU A 28 -4.01 9.64 10.95
CA LEU A 28 -3.49 10.94 11.38
C LEU A 28 -2.41 11.49 10.45
N LEU A 29 -1.51 10.65 9.95
CA LEU A 29 -0.39 11.07 9.09
C LEU A 29 -0.82 11.37 7.65
N ARG A 30 -1.90 10.74 7.18
CA ARG A 30 -2.48 10.93 5.84
C ARG A 30 -3.98 11.13 5.95
N PRO A 31 -4.41 12.28 6.50
CA PRO A 31 -5.83 12.59 6.61
C PRO A 31 -6.46 12.71 5.24
N MET A 32 -7.73 12.34 5.14
CA MET A 32 -8.39 12.18 3.84
C MET A 32 -9.81 12.72 3.81
N GLY A 33 -10.26 13.05 2.60
CA GLY A 33 -11.61 13.54 2.32
C GLY A 33 -11.82 15.01 2.65
N PRO A 34 -13.04 15.52 2.40
CA PRO A 34 -13.43 16.89 2.70
C PRO A 34 -13.42 17.15 4.21
N TRP A 35 -13.40 18.41 4.63
CA TRP A 35 -13.22 18.80 6.04
C TRP A 35 -14.21 18.12 7.01
N TYR A 36 -15.45 17.91 6.59
CA TYR A 36 -16.51 17.29 7.40
C TYR A 36 -16.38 15.77 7.53
N VAL A 37 -15.55 15.12 6.69
CA VAL A 37 -15.13 13.73 6.86
C VAL A 37 -13.79 13.68 7.61
N ARG A 38 -12.86 14.53 7.20
CA ARG A 38 -11.50 14.59 7.72
C ARG A 38 -11.43 14.92 9.20
N ALA A 39 -12.12 15.98 9.64
CA ALA A 39 -12.10 16.41 11.03
C ALA A 39 -12.60 15.33 12.01
N PRO A 40 -13.75 14.67 11.80
CA PRO A 40 -14.17 13.58 12.68
C PRO A 40 -13.25 12.35 12.58
N LEU A 41 -12.71 12.01 11.40
CA LEU A 41 -11.71 10.92 11.29
C LEU A 41 -10.47 11.19 12.14
N LEU A 42 -9.96 12.42 12.12
CA LEU A 42 -8.83 12.85 12.94
C LEU A 42 -9.17 12.76 14.44
N LEU A 43 -10.32 13.29 14.86
CA LEU A 43 -10.75 13.27 16.25
C LEU A 43 -10.90 11.84 16.78
N LEU A 44 -11.59 10.97 16.03
CA LEU A 44 -11.77 9.57 16.41
C LEU A 44 -10.42 8.83 16.47
N SER A 45 -9.51 9.12 15.55
CA SER A 45 -8.16 8.54 15.56
C SER A 45 -7.34 8.97 16.77
N MET A 46 -7.38 10.26 17.14
CA MET A 46 -6.73 10.76 18.36
C MET A 46 -7.31 10.11 19.62
N LEU A 47 -8.64 10.09 19.75
CA LEU A 47 -9.31 9.49 20.90
C LEU A 47 -8.98 8.00 21.04
N GLY A 48 -8.98 7.26 19.93
CA GLY A 48 -8.60 5.84 19.92
C GLY A 48 -7.14 5.60 20.28
N LEU A 49 -6.21 6.50 19.91
CA LEU A 49 -4.80 6.36 20.28
C LEU A 49 -4.54 6.65 21.76
N VAL A 50 -5.19 7.67 22.30
CA VAL A 50 -5.01 8.11 23.70
C VAL A 50 -5.75 7.17 24.66
N SER A 51 -6.89 6.61 24.25
CA SER A 51 -7.78 5.85 25.14
C SER A 51 -7.97 4.39 24.69
N GLY A 52 -7.50 3.45 25.51
CA GLY A 52 -7.68 2.01 25.29
C GLY A 52 -9.14 1.56 25.14
N PRO A 53 -10.09 2.08 25.95
CA PRO A 53 -11.53 1.83 25.74
C PRO A 53 -12.03 2.25 24.36
N TRP A 54 -11.65 3.44 23.88
CA TRP A 54 -12.04 3.93 22.55
C TRP A 54 -11.41 3.10 21.43
N LEU A 55 -10.14 2.71 21.57
CA LEU A 55 -9.46 1.82 20.64
C LEU A 55 -10.21 0.49 20.45
N ARG A 56 -10.86 0.00 21.49
CA ARG A 56 -11.59 -1.28 21.49
C ARG A 56 -13.10 -1.13 21.29
N ALA A 57 -13.62 0.08 21.14
CA ALA A 57 -15.04 0.31 20.98
C ALA A 57 -15.47 0.02 19.52
N PRO A 58 -16.33 -0.99 19.26
CA PRO A 58 -16.80 -1.30 17.90
C PRO A 58 -17.43 -0.09 17.18
N ALA A 59 -18.14 0.76 17.94
CA ALA A 59 -18.80 1.95 17.42
C ALA A 59 -17.82 2.97 16.81
N VAL A 60 -16.61 3.10 17.38
CA VAL A 60 -15.57 4.01 16.84
C VAL A 60 -15.13 3.54 15.46
N TRP A 61 -14.88 2.25 15.30
CA TRP A 61 -14.46 1.66 14.03
C TRP A 61 -15.57 1.65 12.99
N LEU A 62 -16.82 1.45 13.41
CA LEU A 62 -17.98 1.56 12.52
C LEU A 62 -18.18 3.00 12.03
N ALA A 63 -18.01 3.99 12.91
CA ALA A 63 -18.06 5.40 12.53
C ALA A 63 -16.92 5.75 11.56
N MET A 64 -15.70 5.25 11.78
CA MET A 64 -14.60 5.41 10.82
C MET A 64 -14.93 4.77 9.47
N ALA A 65 -15.45 3.54 9.45
CA ALA A 65 -15.84 2.86 8.22
C ALA A 65 -16.90 3.66 7.45
N PHE A 66 -17.91 4.20 8.15
CA PHE A 66 -18.93 5.06 7.56
C PHE A 66 -18.32 6.35 6.99
N LEU A 67 -17.46 7.04 7.73
CA LEU A 67 -16.80 8.27 7.26
C LEU A 67 -15.93 8.01 6.02
N VAL A 68 -15.17 6.92 5.99
CA VAL A 68 -14.39 6.53 4.80
C VAL A 68 -15.32 6.17 3.63
N ALA A 69 -16.43 5.48 3.88
CA ALA A 69 -17.43 5.19 2.84
C ALA A 69 -18.10 6.45 2.28
N VAL A 70 -18.40 7.44 3.13
CA VAL A 70 -18.90 8.76 2.70
C VAL A 70 -17.88 9.45 1.79
N ARG A 71 -16.60 9.43 2.15
CA ARG A 71 -15.55 9.94 1.25
C ARG A 71 -15.58 9.22 -0.09
N VAL A 72 -15.60 7.89 -0.08
CA VAL A 72 -15.62 7.08 -1.30
C VAL A 72 -16.80 7.45 -2.19
N PHE A 73 -17.98 7.62 -1.61
CA PHE A 73 -19.20 7.99 -2.33
C PHE A 73 -19.09 9.39 -2.96
N LEU A 74 -18.56 10.36 -2.22
CA LEU A 74 -18.45 11.75 -2.68
C LEU A 74 -17.39 11.96 -3.77
N GLU A 75 -16.31 11.19 -3.71
CA GLU A 75 -15.21 11.28 -4.67
C GLU A 75 -15.36 10.28 -5.83
N TRP A 76 -16.38 9.42 -5.83
CA TRP A 76 -16.56 8.35 -6.82
C TRP A 76 -16.49 8.87 -8.27
N PRO A 77 -15.76 8.20 -9.18
CA PRO A 77 -15.01 6.95 -9.03
C PRO A 77 -13.51 7.15 -8.71
N LEU A 78 -13.11 8.36 -8.30
CA LEU A 78 -11.71 8.77 -8.20
C LEU A 78 -10.89 8.27 -7.01
N PRO A 79 -11.45 7.74 -5.88
CA PRO A 79 -10.62 7.28 -4.78
C PRO A 79 -9.65 6.18 -5.21
N ASP A 80 -8.43 6.22 -4.68
CA ASP A 80 -7.51 5.11 -4.84
C ASP A 80 -8.07 3.82 -4.22
N ASN A 81 -7.72 2.68 -4.82
CA ASN A 81 -8.17 1.34 -4.39
C ASN A 81 -8.02 1.06 -2.89
N HIS A 82 -6.95 1.59 -2.27
CA HIS A 82 -6.66 1.37 -0.86
C HIS A 82 -7.63 2.09 0.09
N ILE A 83 -8.40 3.07 -0.38
CA ILE A 83 -9.42 3.76 0.42
C ILE A 83 -10.68 2.89 0.57
N TYR A 84 -11.08 2.18 -0.48
CA TYR A 84 -12.11 1.14 -0.40
C TYR A 84 -11.68 0.05 0.59
N LEU A 85 -10.43 -0.43 0.46
CA LEU A 85 -9.88 -1.44 1.35
C LEU A 85 -9.85 -0.98 2.81
N LEU A 86 -9.56 0.30 3.07
CA LEU A 86 -9.60 0.89 4.40
C LEU A 86 -11.02 0.88 4.98
N ALA A 87 -12.05 1.22 4.19
CA ALA A 87 -13.44 1.14 4.65
C ALA A 87 -13.79 -0.29 5.08
N TYR A 88 -13.44 -1.29 4.26
CA TYR A 88 -13.63 -2.71 4.60
C TYR A 88 -12.81 -3.14 5.82
N TRP A 89 -11.59 -2.62 5.99
CA TRP A 89 -10.76 -2.90 7.14
C TRP A 89 -11.35 -2.34 8.44
N CYS A 90 -11.78 -1.07 8.45
CA CYS A 90 -12.44 -0.46 9.60
C CYS A 90 -13.73 -1.20 9.96
N LEU A 91 -14.55 -1.57 8.96
CA LEU A 91 -15.74 -2.39 9.17
C LEU A 91 -15.38 -3.76 9.75
N GLY A 92 -14.35 -4.39 9.19
CA GLY A 92 -13.79 -5.66 9.65
C GLY A 92 -13.35 -5.63 11.10
N ILE A 93 -12.70 -4.53 11.53
CA ILE A 93 -12.34 -4.31 12.93
C ILE A 93 -13.60 -4.17 13.80
N ALA A 94 -14.55 -3.32 13.40
CA ALA A 94 -15.78 -3.10 14.15
C ALA A 94 -16.53 -4.42 14.41
N LEU A 95 -16.63 -5.27 13.38
CA LEU A 95 -17.25 -6.58 13.49
C LEU A 95 -16.42 -7.54 14.35
N ALA A 96 -15.10 -7.61 14.14
CA ALA A 96 -14.22 -8.52 14.89
C ALA A 96 -14.23 -8.24 16.40
N LEU A 97 -14.30 -6.97 16.82
CA LEU A 97 -14.33 -6.57 18.23
C LEU A 97 -15.62 -7.00 18.97
N ARG A 98 -16.64 -7.47 18.26
CA ARG A 98 -17.89 -7.98 18.87
C ARG A 98 -17.84 -9.47 19.22
N PHE A 99 -16.81 -10.19 18.78
CA PHE A 99 -16.66 -11.62 19.05
C PHE A 99 -15.88 -11.87 20.35
N GLU A 100 -16.04 -13.06 20.94
CA GLU A 100 -15.28 -13.49 22.12
C GLU A 100 -13.77 -13.56 21.87
N SER A 101 -13.36 -13.86 20.63
CA SER A 101 -11.96 -13.90 20.20
C SER A 101 -11.69 -12.89 19.08
N PRO A 102 -11.59 -11.57 19.38
CA PRO A 102 -11.38 -10.53 18.37
C PRO A 102 -10.09 -10.73 17.57
N ALA A 103 -9.03 -11.21 18.21
CA ALA A 103 -7.74 -11.42 17.55
C ALA A 103 -7.83 -12.49 16.44
N SER A 104 -8.52 -13.59 16.70
CA SER A 104 -8.72 -14.66 15.70
C SER A 104 -9.57 -14.16 14.52
N GLN A 105 -10.65 -13.45 14.81
CA GLN A 105 -11.51 -12.90 13.77
C GLN A 105 -10.80 -11.82 12.95
N LEU A 106 -10.03 -10.95 13.58
CA LEU A 106 -9.29 -9.92 12.87
C LEU A 106 -8.18 -10.50 11.99
N ALA A 107 -7.49 -11.55 12.44
CA ALA A 107 -6.53 -12.29 11.63
C ALA A 107 -7.23 -12.88 10.40
N ARG A 108 -8.38 -13.53 10.58
CA ARG A 108 -9.18 -14.10 9.48
C ARG A 108 -9.61 -13.01 8.49
N THR A 109 -10.14 -11.89 8.97
CA THR A 109 -10.52 -10.75 8.14
C THR A 109 -9.32 -10.18 7.39
N GLY A 110 -8.20 -9.92 8.07
CA GLY A 110 -6.99 -9.42 7.45
C GLY A 110 -6.46 -10.37 6.37
N ARG A 111 -6.53 -11.68 6.62
CA ARG A 111 -6.10 -12.71 5.68
C ARG A 111 -6.95 -12.71 4.41
N LEU A 112 -8.27 -12.63 4.57
CA LEU A 112 -9.21 -12.61 3.45
C LEU A 112 -9.08 -11.32 2.64
N LEU A 113 -9.02 -10.16 3.30
CA LEU A 113 -8.84 -8.88 2.63
C LEU A 113 -7.53 -8.83 1.83
N LEU A 114 -6.41 -9.31 2.40
CA LEU A 114 -5.14 -9.42 1.68
C LEU A 114 -5.25 -10.37 0.48
N GLY A 115 -5.78 -11.57 0.68
CA GLY A 115 -5.90 -12.55 -0.39
C GLY A 115 -6.79 -12.06 -1.53
N ILE A 116 -7.93 -11.46 -1.21
CA ILE A 116 -8.90 -10.96 -2.19
C ILE A 116 -8.35 -9.73 -2.92
N VAL A 117 -7.71 -8.77 -2.24
CA VAL A 117 -7.18 -7.58 -2.92
C VAL A 117 -6.10 -7.97 -3.94
N PHE A 118 -5.23 -8.91 -3.61
CA PHE A 118 -4.24 -9.42 -4.56
C PHE A 118 -4.88 -10.24 -5.68
N ALA A 119 -5.89 -11.06 -5.37
CA ALA A 119 -6.60 -11.82 -6.41
C ALA A 119 -7.32 -10.90 -7.41
N PHE A 120 -7.93 -9.80 -6.94
CA PHE A 120 -8.53 -8.80 -7.82
C PHE A 120 -7.48 -8.01 -8.61
N ALA A 121 -6.33 -7.68 -8.01
CA ALA A 121 -5.23 -7.07 -8.75
C ALA A 121 -4.77 -7.97 -9.91
N VAL A 122 -4.58 -9.27 -9.65
CA VAL A 122 -4.21 -10.27 -10.67
C VAL A 122 -5.30 -10.39 -11.74
N LEU A 123 -6.57 -10.52 -11.35
CA LEU A 123 -7.68 -10.59 -12.29
C LEU A 123 -7.71 -9.37 -13.22
N TRP A 124 -7.61 -8.17 -12.64
CA TRP A 124 -7.62 -6.93 -13.40
C TRP A 124 -6.46 -6.87 -14.40
N LYS A 125 -5.23 -7.11 -13.92
CA LYS A 125 -4.01 -6.94 -14.71
C LYS A 125 -3.78 -8.06 -15.72
N ALA A 126 -4.02 -9.31 -15.35
CA ALA A 126 -3.75 -10.46 -16.21
C ALA A 126 -4.90 -10.75 -17.18
N VAL A 127 -6.15 -10.50 -16.78
CA VAL A 127 -7.32 -10.92 -17.56
C VAL A 127 -8.01 -9.73 -18.23
N LEU A 128 -8.23 -8.64 -17.50
CA LEU A 128 -9.07 -7.53 -17.98
C LEU A 128 -8.28 -6.42 -18.69
N SER A 129 -6.96 -6.35 -18.53
CA SER A 129 -6.11 -5.28 -19.07
C SER A 129 -5.05 -5.82 -20.05
N PRO A 130 -5.35 -5.92 -21.36
CA PRO A 130 -4.36 -6.32 -22.37
C PRO A 130 -3.13 -5.42 -22.42
N ASP A 131 -3.32 -4.12 -22.22
CA ASP A 131 -2.31 -3.05 -22.15
C ASP A 131 -1.36 -3.21 -20.94
N TYR A 132 -1.79 -3.89 -19.88
CA TYR A 132 -0.88 -4.26 -18.79
C TYR A 132 0.09 -5.35 -19.25
N ARG A 133 -0.42 -6.40 -19.90
CA ARG A 133 0.36 -7.59 -20.30
C ARG A 133 1.41 -7.31 -21.37
N ASP A 134 1.11 -6.39 -22.29
CA ASP A 134 2.09 -5.97 -23.31
C ASP A 134 3.04 -4.87 -22.83
N GLY A 135 2.89 -4.43 -21.56
CA GLY A 135 3.78 -3.46 -20.92
C GLY A 135 3.47 -1.99 -21.22
N ARG A 136 2.49 -1.69 -22.07
CA ARG A 136 2.10 -0.30 -22.37
C ARG A 136 1.68 0.47 -21.13
N PHE A 137 0.95 -0.17 -20.21
CA PHE A 137 0.54 0.43 -18.94
C PHE A 137 1.74 1.02 -18.18
N PHE A 138 2.77 0.22 -17.94
CA PHE A 138 3.95 0.69 -17.21
C PHE A 138 4.81 1.64 -18.06
N ALA A 139 4.94 1.41 -19.37
CA ALA A 139 5.68 2.33 -20.24
C ALA A 139 5.10 3.75 -20.20
N VAL A 140 3.78 3.88 -20.32
CA VAL A 140 3.11 5.19 -20.24
C VAL A 140 3.18 5.73 -18.82
N THR A 141 2.75 4.96 -17.82
CA THR A 141 2.69 5.42 -16.42
C THR A 141 4.05 5.91 -15.93
N MET A 142 5.14 5.18 -16.20
CA MET A 142 6.48 5.59 -15.79
C MET A 142 6.95 6.90 -16.42
N LEU A 143 6.51 7.20 -17.65
CA LEU A 143 6.87 8.45 -18.33
C LEU A 143 5.99 9.62 -17.91
N THR A 144 4.71 9.37 -17.63
CA THR A 144 3.72 10.43 -17.40
C THR A 144 3.46 10.75 -15.92
N ASP A 145 3.67 9.80 -15.01
CA ASP A 145 3.39 9.97 -13.58
C ASP A 145 4.65 10.38 -12.82
N ASP A 146 4.60 11.54 -12.16
CA ASP A 146 5.73 12.10 -11.40
C ASP A 146 6.23 11.19 -10.29
N ARG A 147 5.38 10.32 -9.74
CA ARG A 147 5.76 9.39 -8.68
C ARG A 147 6.80 8.37 -9.12
N PHE A 148 6.93 8.14 -10.43
CA PHE A 148 7.90 7.21 -11.01
C PHE A 148 9.17 7.91 -11.53
N ALA A 149 9.21 9.24 -11.56
CA ALA A 149 10.29 10.00 -12.18
C ALA A 149 11.66 9.61 -11.61
N ASP A 150 11.77 9.46 -10.30
CA ASP A 150 12.99 9.07 -9.60
C ASP A 150 13.46 7.66 -10.02
N ALA A 151 12.55 6.69 -10.01
CA ALA A 151 12.86 5.32 -10.39
C ALA A 151 13.26 5.21 -11.87
N VAL A 152 12.62 5.99 -12.74
CA VAL A 152 12.91 6.04 -14.17
C VAL A 152 14.29 6.65 -14.45
N GLN A 153 14.66 7.70 -13.72
CA GLN A 153 15.99 8.30 -13.84
C GLN A 153 17.08 7.35 -13.33
N LEU A 154 16.91 6.82 -12.11
CA LEU A 154 17.92 5.97 -11.46
C LEU A 154 18.09 4.61 -12.15
N LEU A 155 16.97 3.94 -12.47
CA LEU A 155 16.99 2.55 -12.95
C LEU A 155 16.78 2.47 -14.46
N GLY A 156 15.86 3.28 -14.98
CA GLY A 156 15.51 3.32 -16.41
C GLY A 156 16.55 4.01 -17.29
N GLY A 157 17.42 4.84 -16.71
CA GLY A 157 18.48 5.55 -17.44
C GLY A 157 17.95 6.60 -18.41
N ILE A 158 16.81 7.22 -18.08
CA ILE A 158 16.26 8.36 -18.80
C ILE A 158 16.68 9.62 -18.05
N SER A 159 17.31 10.59 -18.71
CA SER A 159 17.64 11.87 -18.07
C SER A 159 16.39 12.73 -17.85
N ASP A 160 16.46 13.71 -16.95
CA ASP A 160 15.36 14.66 -16.75
C ASP A 160 14.94 15.36 -18.06
N ALA A 161 15.90 15.72 -18.92
CA ALA A 161 15.63 16.33 -20.22
C ALA A 161 14.86 15.36 -21.15
N GLN A 162 15.28 14.10 -21.23
CA GLN A 162 14.59 13.08 -22.02
C GLN A 162 13.20 12.76 -21.47
N LEU A 163 13.03 12.78 -20.15
CA LEU A 163 11.73 12.56 -19.51
C LEU A 163 10.75 13.70 -19.85
N ARG A 164 11.22 14.96 -19.81
CA ARG A 164 10.44 16.12 -20.25
C ARG A 164 10.06 16.03 -21.73
N GLU A 165 11.00 15.68 -22.61
CA GLU A 165 10.71 15.47 -24.03
C GLU A 165 9.67 14.38 -24.28
N ASN A 166 9.76 13.27 -23.55
CA ASN A 166 8.78 12.18 -23.63
C ASN A 166 7.39 12.62 -23.14
N ARG A 167 7.31 13.46 -22.11
CA ARG A 167 6.03 14.00 -21.62
C ARG A 167 5.40 14.97 -22.60
N ASP A 168 6.20 15.84 -23.21
CA ASP A 168 5.75 16.71 -24.29
C ASP A 168 5.18 15.88 -25.45
N TYR A 169 5.90 14.81 -25.84
CA TYR A 169 5.46 13.90 -26.89
C TYR A 169 4.13 13.19 -26.56
N LEU A 170 3.89 12.86 -25.29
CA LEU A 170 2.68 12.20 -24.82
C LEU A 170 1.51 13.18 -24.53
N THR A 171 1.72 14.48 -24.71
CA THR A 171 0.66 15.47 -24.52
C THR A 171 -0.35 15.36 -25.67
N PRO A 172 -1.66 15.18 -25.39
CA PRO A 172 -2.66 15.04 -26.44
C PRO A 172 -2.70 16.26 -27.36
N LEU A 173 -2.64 16.03 -28.68
CA LEU A 173 -2.84 17.08 -29.67
C LEU A 173 -4.34 17.42 -29.82
N PRO A 174 -4.69 18.68 -30.18
CA PRO A 174 -6.04 19.01 -30.61
C PRO A 174 -6.48 18.10 -31.76
N GLY A 175 -7.78 17.76 -31.80
CA GLY A 175 -8.31 16.86 -32.83
C GLY A 175 -7.99 17.36 -34.24
N GLY A 176 -7.35 16.51 -35.04
CA GLY A 176 -6.94 16.81 -36.42
C GLY A 176 -5.60 17.55 -36.57
N ALA A 177 -4.91 17.86 -35.46
CA ALA A 177 -3.57 18.42 -35.50
C ALA A 177 -2.52 17.31 -35.57
N GLU A 178 -1.51 17.51 -36.42
CA GLU A 178 -0.30 16.69 -36.50
C GLU A 178 0.92 17.55 -36.17
N LEU A 179 1.92 16.94 -35.54
CA LEU A 179 3.20 17.61 -35.32
C LEU A 179 3.94 17.70 -36.66
N LEU A 180 4.37 18.91 -37.03
CA LEU A 180 5.24 19.14 -38.19
C LEU A 180 6.58 18.40 -38.05
N GLU A 181 7.06 18.30 -36.80
CA GLU A 181 8.28 17.57 -36.44
C GLU A 181 7.95 16.61 -35.28
N PRO A 182 7.56 15.36 -35.57
CA PRO A 182 7.26 14.39 -34.52
C PRO A 182 8.53 14.05 -33.74
N LYS A 183 8.54 14.37 -32.44
CA LYS A 183 9.61 13.94 -31.54
C LYS A 183 9.65 12.41 -31.47
N VAL A 184 10.83 11.83 -31.28
CA VAL A 184 10.98 10.38 -31.10
C VAL A 184 10.90 10.06 -29.62
N LEU A 185 10.04 9.09 -29.26
CA LEU A 185 9.96 8.59 -27.89
C LEU A 185 11.30 7.97 -27.46
N GLN A 186 11.91 8.55 -26.44
CA GLN A 186 13.17 8.09 -25.85
C GLN A 186 12.90 6.91 -24.91
N ALA A 187 13.16 5.69 -25.39
CA ALA A 187 12.97 4.46 -24.62
C ALA A 187 14.24 3.59 -24.66
N PRO A 188 15.28 3.94 -23.89
CA PRO A 188 16.53 3.18 -23.86
C PRO A 188 16.33 1.74 -23.39
N GLY A 189 17.28 0.84 -23.70
CA GLY A 189 17.18 -0.58 -23.35
C GLY A 189 16.97 -0.83 -21.84
N ARG A 190 17.59 -0.02 -20.98
CA ARG A 190 17.40 -0.06 -19.52
C ARG A 190 15.96 0.26 -19.12
N PHE A 191 15.34 1.27 -19.72
CA PHE A 191 13.94 1.62 -19.50
C PHE A 191 13.00 0.50 -19.96
N ARG A 192 13.24 -0.10 -21.14
CA ARG A 192 12.43 -1.23 -21.63
C ARG A 192 12.52 -2.45 -20.71
N ALA A 193 13.71 -2.76 -20.20
CA ALA A 193 13.91 -3.81 -19.22
C ALA A 193 13.18 -3.49 -17.91
N LEU A 194 13.24 -2.25 -17.44
CA LEU A 194 12.52 -1.80 -16.25
C LEU A 194 11.00 -1.98 -16.41
N VAL A 195 10.43 -1.57 -17.55
CA VAL A 195 9.01 -1.78 -17.88
C VAL A 195 8.66 -3.27 -17.82
N LEU A 196 9.46 -4.13 -18.45
CA LEU A 196 9.20 -5.58 -18.47
C LEU A 196 9.23 -6.18 -17.05
N VAL A 197 10.25 -5.82 -16.27
CA VAL A 197 10.41 -6.26 -14.87
C VAL A 197 9.26 -5.75 -14.01
N ALA A 198 8.84 -4.49 -14.18
CA ALA A 198 7.71 -3.94 -13.45
C ALA A 198 6.40 -4.65 -13.80
N THR A 199 6.12 -4.89 -15.09
CA THR A 199 4.93 -5.60 -15.57
C THR A 199 4.84 -7.00 -14.96
N TRP A 200 5.83 -7.85 -15.25
CA TRP A 200 5.76 -9.26 -14.89
C TRP A 200 6.17 -9.52 -13.45
N GLY A 201 7.11 -8.75 -12.90
CA GLY A 201 7.52 -8.86 -11.50
C GLY A 201 6.38 -8.50 -10.56
N THR A 202 5.66 -7.40 -10.82
CA THR A 202 4.49 -7.03 -10.02
C THR A 202 3.41 -8.11 -10.12
N LEU A 203 3.09 -8.57 -11.33
CA LEU A 203 2.07 -9.59 -11.51
C LEU A 203 2.43 -10.92 -10.82
N ALA A 204 3.70 -11.32 -10.87
CA ALA A 204 4.19 -12.51 -10.20
C ALA A 204 4.10 -12.39 -8.67
N MET A 205 4.50 -11.24 -8.10
CA MET A 205 4.39 -10.99 -6.66
C MET A 205 2.93 -11.02 -6.20
N GLU A 206 2.02 -10.37 -6.93
CA GLU A 206 0.59 -10.33 -6.60
C GLU A 206 -0.05 -11.72 -6.74
N SER A 207 0.31 -12.49 -7.77
CA SER A 207 -0.17 -13.86 -7.96
C SER A 207 0.26 -14.77 -6.83
N LEU A 208 1.54 -14.69 -6.43
CA LEU A 208 2.07 -15.45 -5.31
C LEU A 208 1.42 -15.03 -3.98
N ALA A 209 1.22 -13.72 -3.77
CA ALA A 209 0.53 -13.22 -2.59
C ALA A 209 -0.93 -13.71 -2.53
N ALA A 210 -1.69 -13.59 -3.61
CA ALA A 210 -3.06 -14.09 -3.70
C ALA A 210 -3.14 -15.58 -3.33
N ALA A 211 -2.27 -16.40 -3.94
CA ALA A 211 -2.20 -17.83 -3.67
C ALA A 211 -1.89 -18.13 -2.20
N LEU A 212 -0.84 -17.53 -1.64
CA LEU A 212 -0.40 -17.79 -0.26
C LEU A 212 -1.43 -17.33 0.79
N TRP A 213 -2.12 -16.22 0.56
CA TRP A 213 -3.08 -15.64 1.52
C TRP A 213 -4.46 -16.31 1.47
N LEU A 214 -4.92 -16.72 0.29
CA LEU A 214 -6.19 -17.44 0.15
C LEU A 214 -6.07 -18.92 0.54
N ALA A 215 -4.95 -19.57 0.24
CA ALA A 215 -4.77 -21.00 0.52
C ALA A 215 -4.80 -21.32 2.03
N PRO A 216 -5.36 -22.49 2.42
CA PRO A 216 -5.32 -22.99 3.79
C PRO A 216 -3.93 -23.56 4.13
N VAL A 217 -2.94 -22.67 4.21
CA VAL A 217 -1.55 -23.03 4.49
C VAL A 217 -1.35 -23.42 5.96
N THR A 218 -0.75 -24.58 6.18
CA THR A 218 -0.36 -25.07 7.52
C THR A 218 1.15 -25.28 7.68
N ARG A 219 1.90 -25.41 6.58
CA ARG A 219 3.35 -25.66 6.61
C ARG A 219 4.13 -24.41 7.08
N PRO A 220 5.08 -24.52 8.03
CA PRO A 220 5.82 -23.37 8.56
C PRO A 220 6.55 -22.53 7.50
N ALA A 221 7.17 -23.19 6.51
CA ALA A 221 7.86 -22.50 5.41
C ALA A 221 6.91 -21.62 4.58
N LEU A 222 5.70 -22.13 4.29
CA LEU A 222 4.69 -21.38 3.53
C LEU A 222 4.04 -20.27 4.35
N LEU A 223 3.90 -20.44 5.67
CA LEU A 223 3.49 -19.36 6.58
C LEU A 223 4.54 -18.23 6.60
N THR A 224 5.81 -18.58 6.61
CA THR A 224 6.91 -17.60 6.51
C THR A 224 6.88 -16.91 5.15
N ALA A 225 6.70 -17.65 4.06
CA ALA A 225 6.57 -17.10 2.71
C ALA A 225 5.37 -16.14 2.58
N ARG A 226 4.25 -16.44 3.25
CA ARG A 226 3.06 -15.57 3.28
C ARG A 226 3.37 -14.18 3.86
N HIS A 227 4.13 -14.11 4.95
CA HIS A 227 4.57 -12.85 5.53
C HIS A 227 5.64 -12.18 4.64
N GLY A 228 6.60 -12.98 4.17
CA GLY A 228 7.69 -12.51 3.31
C GLY A 228 7.19 -11.84 2.03
N ILE A 229 6.18 -12.40 1.36
CA ILE A 229 5.69 -11.84 0.09
C ILE A 229 5.02 -10.47 0.25
N VAL A 230 4.32 -10.22 1.37
CA VAL A 230 3.70 -8.90 1.62
C VAL A 230 4.77 -7.86 1.93
N VAL A 231 5.75 -8.22 2.75
CA VAL A 231 6.88 -7.34 3.06
C VAL A 231 7.66 -7.03 1.80
N LEU A 232 8.00 -8.05 1.01
CA LEU A 232 8.67 -7.89 -0.27
C LEU A 232 7.89 -6.98 -1.20
N PHE A 233 6.58 -7.24 -1.39
CA PHE A 233 5.71 -6.42 -2.22
C PHE A 233 5.70 -4.95 -1.77
N CYS A 234 5.63 -4.69 -0.46
CA CYS A 234 5.65 -3.32 0.05
C CYS A 234 7.01 -2.65 -0.22
N LEU A 235 8.11 -3.30 0.11
CA LEU A 235 9.44 -2.71 -0.04
C LEU A 235 9.79 -2.47 -1.51
N THR A 236 9.42 -3.38 -2.41
CA THR A 236 9.66 -3.18 -3.84
C THR A 236 8.73 -2.12 -4.40
N THR A 237 7.40 -2.30 -4.29
CA THR A 237 6.42 -1.42 -4.93
C THR A 237 6.56 0.03 -4.48
N TYR A 238 6.74 0.28 -3.18
CA TYR A 238 6.83 1.65 -2.66
C TYR A 238 8.21 2.28 -2.79
N ALA A 239 9.25 1.51 -3.13
CA ALA A 239 10.49 2.06 -3.62
C ALA A 239 10.37 2.57 -5.07
N PHE A 240 9.47 1.99 -5.88
CA PHE A 240 9.23 2.42 -7.26
C PHE A 240 8.20 3.55 -7.38
N ALA A 241 7.12 3.46 -6.60
CA ALA A 241 6.03 4.44 -6.59
C ALA A 241 5.56 4.65 -5.16
N PRO A 242 6.00 5.73 -4.48
CA PRO A 242 5.74 5.95 -3.06
C PRO A 242 4.25 6.29 -2.79
N VAL A 243 3.42 5.25 -2.72
CA VAL A 243 2.01 5.33 -2.30
C VAL A 243 1.88 4.75 -0.88
N ALA A 244 2.38 5.51 0.10
CA ALA A 244 2.54 5.05 1.48
C ALA A 244 1.24 4.51 2.11
N GLY A 245 0.09 5.12 1.82
CA GLY A 245 -1.20 4.74 2.39
C GLY A 245 -1.60 3.29 2.10
N PHE A 246 -1.37 2.82 0.87
CA PHE A 246 -1.66 1.43 0.53
C PHE A 246 -0.71 0.47 1.26
N GLY A 247 0.58 0.81 1.32
CA GLY A 247 1.59 -0.04 1.97
C GLY A 247 1.33 -0.24 3.45
N TRP A 248 1.04 0.84 4.16
CA TRP A 248 0.69 0.78 5.57
C TRP A 248 -0.55 -0.08 5.84
N LEU A 249 -1.55 -0.02 4.97
CA LEU A 249 -2.73 -0.87 5.10
C LEU A 249 -2.39 -2.35 4.91
N LEU A 250 -1.63 -2.72 3.88
CA LEU A 250 -1.19 -4.11 3.66
C LEU A 250 -0.36 -4.62 4.84
N ILE A 251 0.54 -3.80 5.37
CA ILE A 251 1.38 -4.10 6.53
C ILE A 251 0.51 -4.36 7.77
N VAL A 252 -0.50 -3.53 8.03
CA VAL A 252 -1.39 -3.68 9.18
C VAL A 252 -2.27 -4.93 9.06
N LEU A 253 -2.80 -5.23 7.86
CA LEU A 253 -3.52 -6.46 7.58
C LEU A 253 -2.63 -7.70 7.77
N GLY A 254 -1.36 -7.60 7.36
CA GLY A 254 -0.37 -8.66 7.51
C GLY A 254 0.04 -8.88 8.97
N LEU A 255 0.19 -7.80 9.73
CA LEU A 255 0.53 -7.79 11.14
C LEU A 255 -0.58 -8.40 12.01
N SER A 256 -1.85 -8.21 11.64
CA SER A 256 -2.99 -8.80 12.37
C SER A 256 -2.98 -10.33 12.35
N ASN A 257 -2.23 -10.93 11.41
CA ASN A 257 -2.05 -12.38 11.25
C ASN A 257 -0.84 -12.94 12.00
N CYS A 258 0.00 -12.10 12.63
CA CYS A 258 1.13 -12.59 13.40
C CYS A 258 0.67 -13.30 14.68
N GLY A 259 1.23 -14.48 14.96
CA GLY A 259 0.94 -15.22 16.18
C GLY A 259 1.38 -14.49 17.46
N PRO A 260 0.84 -14.83 18.64
CA PRO A 260 1.24 -14.21 19.90
C PRO A 260 2.74 -14.29 20.17
N ARG A 261 3.38 -15.41 19.84
CA ARG A 261 4.81 -15.67 20.03
C ARG A 261 5.69 -15.24 18.87
N ASP A 262 5.12 -14.84 17.73
CA ASP A 262 5.87 -14.49 16.53
C ASP A 262 6.41 -13.05 16.63
N ARG A 263 7.53 -12.90 17.35
CA ARG A 263 8.16 -11.60 17.60
C ARG A 263 8.84 -11.05 16.36
N TRP A 264 9.44 -11.94 15.56
CA TRP A 264 10.23 -11.52 14.40
C TRP A 264 9.35 -10.95 13.30
N SER A 265 8.29 -11.64 12.89
CA SER A 265 7.39 -11.13 11.85
C SER A 265 6.75 -9.80 12.24
N LYS A 266 6.40 -9.62 13.53
CA LYS A 266 5.89 -8.34 14.04
C LYS A 266 6.94 -7.23 13.91
N ALA A 267 8.17 -7.49 14.32
CA ALA A 267 9.25 -6.53 14.23
C ALA A 267 9.52 -6.15 12.77
N VAL A 268 9.52 -7.13 11.86
CA VAL A 268 9.68 -6.90 10.42
C VAL A 268 8.56 -6.02 9.87
N TYR A 269 7.29 -6.26 10.21
CA TYR A 269 6.19 -5.41 9.77
C TYR A 269 6.27 -3.98 10.32
N VAL A 270 6.60 -3.82 11.60
CA VAL A 270 6.78 -2.49 12.20
C VAL A 270 7.97 -1.75 11.56
N ALA A 271 9.08 -2.44 11.33
CA ALA A 271 10.22 -1.89 10.63
C ALA A 271 9.84 -1.49 9.20
N THR A 272 9.12 -2.35 8.47
CA THR A 272 8.63 -2.06 7.11
C THR A 272 7.70 -0.84 7.10
N TYR A 273 6.81 -0.71 8.10
CA TYR A 273 5.93 0.45 8.24
C TYR A 273 6.74 1.74 8.37
N ALA A 274 7.75 1.73 9.25
CA ALA A 274 8.64 2.87 9.46
C ALA A 274 9.51 3.16 8.23
N THR A 275 10.01 2.14 7.54
CA THR A 275 10.76 2.29 6.29
C THR A 275 9.91 2.96 5.22
N VAL A 276 8.67 2.50 5.01
CA VAL A 276 7.75 3.13 4.04
C VAL A 276 7.45 4.58 4.42
N LEU A 277 7.31 4.89 5.72
CA LEU A 277 7.14 6.26 6.20
C LEU A 277 8.36 7.14 5.90
N LEU A 278 9.55 6.71 6.32
CA LEU A 278 10.76 7.48 6.11
C LEU A 278 11.10 7.64 4.63
N TYR A 279 10.79 6.62 3.82
CA TYR A 279 10.96 6.69 2.37
C TYR A 279 10.04 7.71 1.72
N ALA A 280 8.80 7.85 2.22
CA ALA A 280 7.82 8.80 1.68
C ALA A 280 8.07 10.26 2.08
N GLU A 281 8.82 10.52 3.16
CA GLU A 281 9.04 11.87 3.69
C GLU A 281 10.43 12.45 3.34
N VAL A 282 11.39 11.60 3.00
CA VAL A 282 12.77 12.03 2.70
C VAL A 282 12.99 12.02 1.17
N PRO A 283 13.53 13.09 0.58
CA PRO A 283 13.75 13.19 -0.87
C PRO A 283 15.00 12.42 -1.31
N TRP A 284 15.02 11.10 -1.10
CA TRP A 284 16.18 10.24 -1.30
C TRP A 284 16.78 10.34 -2.70
N ALA A 285 15.95 10.38 -3.74
CA ALA A 285 16.43 10.46 -5.11
C ALA A 285 17.16 11.78 -5.39
N ALA A 286 16.63 12.91 -4.90
CA ALA A 286 17.32 14.19 -5.02
C ALA A 286 18.67 14.19 -4.28
N LEU A 287 18.74 13.54 -3.11
CA LEU A 287 20.00 13.40 -2.37
C LEU A 287 21.04 12.54 -3.11
N VAL A 288 20.60 11.48 -3.79
CA VAL A 288 21.48 10.60 -4.57
C VAL A 288 21.89 11.25 -5.89
N LEU A 289 20.96 11.88 -6.60
CA LEU A 289 21.18 12.51 -7.90
C LEU A 289 21.92 13.85 -7.79
N GLY A 290 21.75 14.60 -6.71
CA GLY A 290 22.45 15.87 -6.47
C GLY A 290 23.82 15.71 -5.78
N GLY A 291 24.15 14.50 -5.31
CA GLY A 291 25.45 14.13 -4.77
C GLY A 291 26.38 13.42 -5.77
N LEU A 292 25.89 13.17 -6.98
CA LEU A 292 26.65 12.71 -8.15
C LEU A 292 26.89 13.89 -9.12
#